data_AF-A0AAW3R103-F1
#
_entry.id   AF-A0AAW3R103-F1
#
_cell.length_a   1.000
_cell.length_b   1.000
_cell.length_c   1.000
_cell.angle_alpha   90.00
_cell.angle_beta   90.00
_cell.angle_gamma   90.00
#
_symmetry.space_group_name_H-M   'P 1'
#
loop_
_entity.id
_entity.type
_entity.pdbx_description
1 polymer ?
#
loop_
_entity_poly.entity_id
_entity_poly.type
_entity_poly.pdbx_seq_one_letter_code
_entity_poly.pdbx_strand_id
1 'polypeptide(L)'
;DLVIGNPPFSNRTVRGTDELGRLGLSLHDYFIARSISRLRPGALAMFVTSRWTMDKSDAGARRTIFETADFVGGVRLPAGAMRDDAGTDVVVDVLVFRRRAPGEDAGDATWLDVAALADTDQGEGPLHINRYFAENGQQVLGRHDWTSGQFGPEYTCKANPLQMLDEALPLALGRLSSLARFPVPQTLDMAPVQENHAADVGTAADGALLKEGSYLLHKGALHQIIDGETVLVKV
;
A
#
# COMPACT_ATOMS: atom_id res chain seq x y z
N ASP A 1 4.92 13.47 2.11
CA ASP A 1 5.65 12.80 3.23
C ASP A 1 5.15 11.41 3.57
N LEU A 2 3.90 11.09 3.21
CA LEU A 2 3.31 9.77 3.42
C LEU A 2 2.34 9.48 2.28
N VAL A 3 2.28 8.24 1.83
CA VAL A 3 1.19 7.73 0.99
C VAL A 3 0.52 6.59 1.73
N ILE A 4 -0.80 6.61 1.80
CA ILE A 4 -1.63 5.47 2.21
C ILE A 4 -2.64 5.24 1.09
N GLY A 5 -2.75 4.02 0.58
CA GLY A 5 -3.69 3.73 -0.49
C GLY A 5 -4.16 2.29 -0.54
N ASN A 6 -5.30 2.08 -1.18
CA ASN A 6 -5.82 0.77 -1.57
C ASN A 6 -5.88 0.73 -3.11
N PRO A 7 -4.76 0.42 -3.81
CA PRO A 7 -4.72 0.42 -5.27
C PRO A 7 -5.78 -0.53 -5.84
N PRO A 8 -6.44 -0.17 -6.95
CA PRO A 8 -7.51 -0.97 -7.51
C PRO A 8 -7.05 -2.38 -7.90
N PHE A 9 -7.80 -3.38 -7.45
CA PHE A 9 -7.56 -4.79 -7.75
C PHE A 9 -7.92 -5.10 -9.21
N SER A 10 -6.93 -5.01 -10.09
CA SER A 10 -7.09 -5.42 -11.49
C SER A 10 -5.80 -6.00 -12.03
N ASN A 11 -5.95 -7.04 -12.86
CA ASN A 11 -4.87 -7.58 -13.69
C ASN A 11 -4.69 -6.82 -15.01
N ARG A 12 -5.47 -5.75 -15.26
CA ARG A 12 -5.30 -4.90 -16.43
C ARG A 12 -3.90 -4.31 -16.46
N THR A 13 -3.22 -4.48 -17.57
CA THR A 13 -1.91 -3.86 -17.81
C THR A 13 -2.08 -2.38 -18.10
N VAL A 14 -1.31 -1.55 -17.42
CA VAL A 14 -1.20 -0.12 -17.73
C VAL A 14 -0.20 0.05 -18.87
N ARG A 15 -0.59 0.84 -19.86
CA ARG A 15 0.30 1.28 -20.94
C ARG A 15 0.33 2.80 -20.95
N GLY A 16 1.53 3.35 -20.92
CA GLY A 16 1.76 4.79 -20.90
C GLY A 16 3.06 5.14 -21.61
N THR A 17 3.22 6.41 -21.95
CA THR A 17 4.44 6.94 -22.57
C THR A 17 5.50 7.32 -21.53
N ASP A 18 5.14 7.37 -20.24
CA ASP A 18 6.07 7.57 -19.13
C ASP A 18 6.91 6.31 -18.86
N GLU A 19 7.99 6.46 -18.09
CA GLU A 19 8.93 5.37 -17.81
C GLU A 19 8.24 4.13 -17.22
N LEU A 20 7.39 4.33 -16.21
CA LEU A 20 6.59 3.26 -15.59
C LEU A 20 5.55 2.67 -16.56
N GLY A 21 4.92 3.48 -17.40
CA GLY A 21 3.91 3.03 -18.36
C GLY A 21 4.47 2.19 -19.49
N ARG A 22 5.78 2.27 -19.76
CA ARG A 22 6.48 1.40 -20.73
C ARG A 22 6.81 0.01 -20.18
N LEU A 23 6.76 -0.18 -18.86
CA LEU A 23 7.05 -1.46 -18.21
C LEU A 23 5.91 -2.48 -18.28
N GLY A 24 4.70 -2.06 -18.66
CA GLY A 24 3.55 -2.97 -18.79
C GLY A 24 3.14 -3.60 -17.45
N LEU A 25 3.32 -2.89 -16.34
CA LEU A 25 2.91 -3.36 -15.02
C LEU A 25 1.37 -3.53 -14.95
N SER A 26 0.93 -4.43 -14.07
CA SER A 26 -0.48 -4.51 -13.70
C SER A 26 -0.95 -3.21 -13.06
N LEU A 27 -2.26 -2.92 -13.10
CA LEU A 27 -2.83 -1.67 -12.58
C LEU A 27 -2.41 -1.39 -11.13
N HIS A 28 -2.50 -2.40 -10.27
CA HIS A 28 -2.12 -2.26 -8.86
C HIS A 28 -0.62 -2.00 -8.69
N ASP A 29 0.25 -2.78 -9.38
CA ASP A 29 1.71 -2.58 -9.29
C ASP A 29 2.13 -1.21 -9.84
N TYR A 30 1.51 -0.75 -10.93
CA TYR A 30 1.75 0.56 -11.51
C TYR A 30 1.43 1.68 -10.50
N PHE A 31 0.27 1.62 -9.84
CA PHE A 31 -0.11 2.62 -8.85
C PHE A 31 0.81 2.61 -7.62
N ILE A 32 1.26 1.44 -7.18
CA ILE A 32 2.24 1.32 -6.09
C ILE A 32 3.56 1.98 -6.50
N ALA A 33 4.15 1.55 -7.62
CA ALA A 33 5.43 2.07 -8.09
C ALA A 33 5.36 3.58 -8.38
N ARG A 34 4.28 4.04 -9.00
CA ARG A 34 4.05 5.46 -9.28
C ARG A 34 3.89 6.29 -8.01
N SER A 35 3.22 5.77 -7.00
CA SER A 35 3.03 6.48 -5.75
C SER A 35 4.34 6.60 -4.97
N ILE A 36 5.12 5.50 -4.92
CA ILE A 36 6.44 5.48 -4.30
C ILE A 36 7.41 6.44 -4.99
N SER A 37 7.42 6.50 -6.33
CA SER A 37 8.33 7.39 -7.06
C SER A 37 8.09 8.87 -6.80
N ARG A 38 6.88 9.23 -6.35
CA ARG A 38 6.47 10.61 -6.00
C ARG A 38 6.72 10.97 -4.54
N LEU A 39 7.15 10.02 -3.72
CA LEU A 39 7.57 10.30 -2.36
C LEU A 39 8.89 11.07 -2.35
N ARG A 40 9.03 11.98 -1.37
CA ARG A 40 10.33 12.55 -1.05
C ARG A 40 11.24 11.50 -0.39
N PRO A 41 12.57 11.67 -0.45
CA PRO A 41 13.50 10.85 0.31
C PRO A 41 13.11 10.68 1.79
N GLY A 42 13.19 9.46 2.29
CA GLY A 42 12.85 9.06 3.66
C GLY A 42 11.35 8.89 3.92
N ALA A 43 10.47 9.39 3.05
CA ALA A 43 9.02 9.25 3.23
C ALA A 43 8.55 7.79 3.08
N LEU A 44 7.41 7.50 3.69
CA LEU A 44 6.83 6.16 3.73
C LEU A 44 5.63 6.03 2.78
N ALA A 45 5.43 4.83 2.26
CA ALA A 45 4.20 4.42 1.61
C ALA A 45 3.65 3.17 2.30
N MET A 46 2.33 3.13 2.45
CA MET A 46 1.59 1.96 2.92
C MET A 46 0.47 1.64 1.93
N PHE A 47 0.37 0.38 1.52
CA PHE A 47 -0.65 -0.06 0.58
C PHE A 47 -1.38 -1.30 1.06
N VAL A 48 -2.69 -1.30 0.92
CA VAL A 48 -3.50 -2.53 0.93
C VAL A 48 -3.58 -3.01 -0.52
N THR A 49 -2.99 -4.16 -0.84
CA THR A 49 -2.95 -4.70 -2.21
C THR A 49 -3.19 -6.20 -2.21
N SER A 50 -3.42 -6.80 -3.37
CA SER A 50 -3.53 -8.26 -3.46
C SER A 50 -2.17 -8.90 -3.21
N ARG A 51 -2.19 -10.14 -2.72
CA ARG A 51 -0.97 -10.97 -2.60
C ARG A 51 -0.14 -11.08 -3.88
N TRP A 52 -0.75 -10.84 -5.04
CA TRP A 52 -0.08 -10.93 -6.33
C TRP A 52 1.07 -9.93 -6.51
N THR A 53 1.05 -8.77 -5.84
CA THR A 53 2.21 -7.86 -5.86
C THR A 53 3.47 -8.57 -5.35
N MET A 54 3.33 -9.39 -4.31
CA MET A 54 4.45 -10.06 -3.65
C MET A 54 4.71 -11.46 -4.22
N ASP A 55 3.68 -12.23 -4.55
CA ASP A 55 3.80 -13.66 -4.88
C ASP A 55 3.99 -13.95 -6.37
N LYS A 56 3.83 -12.97 -7.27
CA LYS A 56 4.11 -13.18 -8.71
C LYS A 56 5.53 -13.72 -8.91
N SER A 57 5.66 -14.78 -9.72
CA SER A 57 6.97 -15.32 -10.11
C SER A 57 7.80 -14.29 -10.88
N ASP A 58 7.15 -13.47 -11.71
CA ASP A 58 7.79 -12.30 -12.30
C ASP A 58 8.03 -11.23 -11.22
N ALA A 59 9.30 -10.93 -10.98
CA ALA A 59 9.74 -9.93 -10.03
C ALA A 59 9.82 -8.52 -10.63
N GLY A 60 9.40 -8.29 -11.89
CA GLY A 60 9.50 -7.00 -12.58
C GLY A 60 8.99 -5.83 -11.75
N ALA A 61 7.76 -5.90 -11.25
CA ALA A 61 7.18 -4.87 -10.37
C ALA A 61 8.01 -4.65 -9.10
N ARG A 62 8.44 -5.75 -8.44
CA ARG A 62 9.24 -5.69 -7.20
C ARG A 62 10.60 -5.06 -7.45
N ARG A 63 11.27 -5.41 -8.56
CA ARG A 63 12.55 -4.82 -8.97
C ARG A 63 12.42 -3.34 -9.26
N THR A 64 11.39 -2.92 -9.99
CA THR A 64 11.11 -1.49 -10.26
C THR A 64 10.90 -0.70 -8.97
N ILE A 65 10.16 -1.26 -8.00
CA ILE A 65 10.00 -0.61 -6.69
C ILE A 65 11.36 -0.55 -5.98
N PHE A 66 12.11 -1.65 -5.99
CA PHE A 66 13.40 -1.77 -5.32
C PHE A 66 14.48 -0.84 -5.88
N GLU A 67 14.38 -0.37 -7.12
CA GLU A 67 15.29 0.67 -7.67
C GLU A 67 15.24 1.98 -6.88
N THR A 68 14.09 2.27 -6.25
CA THR A 68 13.82 3.58 -5.64
C THR A 68 13.46 3.53 -4.17
N ALA A 69 13.03 2.38 -3.65
CA ALA A 69 12.57 2.24 -2.28
C ALA A 69 13.01 0.92 -1.64
N ASP A 70 13.12 0.97 -0.32
CA ASP A 70 13.28 -0.24 0.49
C ASP A 70 11.91 -0.76 0.91
N PHE A 71 11.77 -2.07 0.91
CA PHE A 71 10.65 -2.74 1.55
C PHE A 71 10.93 -2.78 3.06
N VAL A 72 10.08 -2.11 3.83
CA VAL A 72 10.16 -2.08 5.30
C VAL A 72 9.58 -3.38 5.87
N GLY A 73 8.57 -3.91 5.20
CA GLY A 73 7.91 -5.15 5.55
C GLY A 73 6.43 -5.10 5.18
N GLY A 74 5.70 -6.18 5.48
CA GLY A 74 4.28 -6.25 5.20
C GLY A 74 3.56 -7.22 6.11
N VAL A 75 2.24 -7.20 6.06
CA VAL A 75 1.36 -8.09 6.82
C VAL A 75 0.38 -8.74 5.85
N ARG A 76 0.33 -10.07 5.82
CA ARG A 76 -0.62 -10.83 5.00
C ARG A 76 -1.86 -11.13 5.83
N LEU A 77 -3.01 -10.67 5.35
CA LEU A 77 -4.31 -10.95 5.95
C LEU A 77 -4.90 -12.25 5.39
N PRO A 78 -5.76 -12.93 6.16
CA PRO A 78 -6.41 -14.13 5.67
C PRO A 78 -7.45 -13.80 4.59
N ALA A 79 -7.74 -14.79 3.74
CA ALA A 79 -8.87 -14.73 2.82
C ALA A 79 -10.17 -14.42 3.61
N GLY A 80 -10.98 -13.52 3.07
CA GLY A 80 -12.23 -13.07 3.70
C GLY A 80 -12.08 -11.92 4.71
N ALA A 81 -10.84 -11.45 4.98
CA ALA A 81 -10.61 -10.30 5.86
C ALA A 81 -11.28 -9.00 5.37
N MET A 82 -11.58 -8.90 4.08
CA MET A 82 -12.24 -7.74 3.46
C MET A 82 -13.68 -8.07 3.02
N ARG A 83 -14.28 -9.18 3.50
CA ARG A 83 -15.59 -9.61 3.03
C ARG A 83 -16.69 -8.65 3.43
N ASP A 84 -16.69 -8.18 4.68
CA ASP A 84 -17.76 -7.33 5.20
C ASP A 84 -17.72 -5.93 4.58
N ASP A 85 -16.52 -5.41 4.29
CA ASP A 85 -16.33 -4.05 3.75
C ASP A 85 -16.27 -3.98 2.21
N ALA A 86 -15.74 -5.02 1.56
CA ALA A 86 -15.45 -5.02 0.11
C ALA A 86 -16.05 -6.21 -0.64
N GLY A 87 -16.76 -7.11 0.04
CA GLY A 87 -17.49 -8.21 -0.60
C GLY A 87 -16.61 -9.25 -1.29
N THR A 88 -15.35 -9.42 -0.85
CA THR A 88 -14.38 -10.29 -1.50
C THR A 88 -13.60 -11.15 -0.52
N ASP A 89 -13.35 -12.40 -0.91
CA ASP A 89 -12.57 -13.38 -0.14
C ASP A 89 -11.09 -13.44 -0.59
N VAL A 90 -10.58 -12.39 -1.24
CA VAL A 90 -9.16 -12.36 -1.67
C VAL A 90 -8.20 -12.26 -0.48
N VAL A 91 -7.04 -12.88 -0.65
CA VAL A 91 -5.89 -12.65 0.24
C VAL A 91 -5.28 -11.28 -0.09
N VAL A 92 -5.19 -10.43 0.91
CA VAL A 92 -4.62 -9.08 0.80
C VAL A 92 -3.39 -8.93 1.69
N ASP A 93 -2.46 -8.11 1.22
CA ASP A 93 -1.26 -7.73 1.93
C ASP A 93 -1.32 -6.23 2.25
N VAL A 94 -0.91 -5.87 3.47
CA VAL A 94 -0.57 -4.50 3.86
C VAL A 94 0.94 -4.36 3.72
N LEU A 95 1.41 -3.60 2.72
CA LEU A 95 2.83 -3.46 2.41
C LEU A 95 3.34 -2.08 2.80
N VAL A 96 4.53 -2.01 3.39
CA VAL A 96 5.18 -0.77 3.83
C VAL A 96 6.51 -0.60 3.10
N PHE A 97 6.71 0.58 2.53
CA PHE A 97 7.92 0.96 1.79
C PHE A 97 8.47 2.28 2.31
N ARG A 98 9.78 2.46 2.18
CA ARG A 98 10.48 3.71 2.44
C ARG A 98 11.19 4.17 1.18
N ARG A 99 10.92 5.40 0.74
CA ARG A 99 11.65 6.00 -0.37
C ARG A 99 13.10 6.25 0.04
N ARG A 100 14.05 5.65 -0.66
CA ARG A 100 15.49 5.92 -0.44
C ARG A 100 15.87 7.31 -0.92
N ALA A 101 16.87 7.90 -0.27
CA ALA A 101 17.52 9.12 -0.75
C ALA A 101 18.40 8.83 -1.98
N PRO A 102 18.62 9.81 -2.87
CA PRO A 102 19.60 9.66 -3.94
C PRO A 102 20.98 9.32 -3.36
N GLY A 103 21.60 8.24 -3.86
CA GLY A 103 22.91 7.77 -3.41
C GLY A 103 22.91 6.96 -2.11
N GLU A 104 21.74 6.71 -1.51
CA GLU A 104 21.61 5.77 -0.38
C GLU A 104 21.71 4.32 -0.88
N ASP A 105 22.49 3.50 -0.16
CA ASP A 105 22.63 2.07 -0.45
C ASP A 105 21.27 1.37 -0.43
N ALA A 106 21.08 0.43 -1.35
CA ALA A 106 19.87 -0.39 -1.37
C ALA A 106 19.82 -1.30 -0.14
N GLY A 107 18.63 -1.41 0.45
CA GLY A 107 18.38 -2.32 1.56
C GLY A 107 18.30 -3.79 1.11
N ASP A 108 17.60 -4.59 1.93
CA ASP A 108 17.44 -6.01 1.68
C ASP A 108 16.68 -6.30 0.38
N ALA A 109 17.26 -7.14 -0.47
CA ALA A 109 16.70 -7.58 -1.75
C ALA A 109 16.04 -8.97 -1.67
N THR A 110 16.09 -9.67 -0.54
CA THR A 110 15.57 -11.05 -0.41
C THR A 110 14.07 -11.14 -0.72
N TRP A 111 13.30 -10.12 -0.40
CA TRP A 111 11.86 -10.01 -0.69
C TRP A 111 11.53 -9.94 -2.20
N LEU A 112 12.53 -9.76 -3.07
CA LEU A 112 12.32 -9.83 -4.52
C LEU A 112 12.00 -11.26 -4.97
N ASP A 113 12.46 -12.25 -4.22
CA ASP A 113 12.36 -13.66 -4.58
C ASP A 113 11.08 -14.32 -4.04
N VAL A 114 10.75 -15.45 -4.68
CA VAL A 114 9.74 -16.38 -4.18
C VAL A 114 10.43 -17.63 -3.62
N ALA A 115 9.81 -18.26 -2.63
CA ALA A 115 10.27 -19.48 -1.99
C ALA A 115 9.20 -20.56 -2.04
N ALA A 116 9.64 -21.81 -2.22
CA ALA A 116 8.78 -22.98 -2.13
C ALA A 116 8.59 -23.39 -0.66
N LEU A 117 7.36 -23.65 -0.25
CA LEU A 117 7.02 -24.20 1.06
C LEU A 117 6.92 -25.72 0.96
N ALA A 118 8.01 -26.43 1.25
CA ALA A 118 8.11 -27.88 1.02
C ALA A 118 6.97 -28.69 1.67
N ASP A 119 6.55 -28.32 2.88
CA ASP A 119 5.53 -29.04 3.66
C ASP A 119 4.08 -28.79 3.20
N THR A 120 3.89 -28.17 2.04
CA THR A 120 2.57 -27.81 1.49
C THR A 120 2.21 -28.56 0.21
N ASP A 121 3.06 -29.49 -0.22
CA ASP A 121 2.75 -30.32 -1.39
C ASP A 121 1.57 -31.25 -1.10
N GLN A 122 0.49 -31.08 -1.87
CA GLN A 122 -0.72 -31.89 -1.81
C GLN A 122 -0.96 -32.67 -3.12
N GLY A 123 0.11 -32.93 -3.89
CA GLY A 123 0.07 -33.57 -5.20
C GLY A 123 0.17 -32.60 -6.39
N GLU A 124 0.23 -31.30 -6.11
CA GLU A 124 0.35 -30.21 -7.11
C GLU A 124 1.73 -29.52 -7.06
N GLY A 125 2.67 -30.07 -6.26
CA GLY A 125 3.92 -29.41 -5.89
C GLY A 125 3.75 -28.45 -4.70
N PRO A 126 4.84 -27.90 -4.16
CA PRO A 126 4.79 -26.99 -3.03
C PRO A 126 4.19 -25.63 -3.42
N LEU A 127 3.54 -24.97 -2.47
CA LEU A 127 3.14 -23.57 -2.59
C LEU A 127 4.38 -22.70 -2.81
N HIS A 128 4.28 -21.77 -3.76
CA HIS A 128 5.30 -20.75 -3.99
C HIS A 128 4.76 -19.39 -3.55
N ILE A 129 5.43 -18.75 -2.59
CA ILE A 129 5.05 -17.44 -2.08
C ILE A 129 6.27 -16.53 -2.02
N ASN A 130 6.05 -15.23 -1.82
CA ASN A 130 7.15 -14.31 -1.57
C ASN A 130 8.03 -14.77 -0.40
N ARG A 131 9.36 -14.71 -0.58
CA ARG A 131 10.32 -15.15 0.45
C ARG A 131 10.14 -14.41 1.78
N TYR A 132 9.78 -13.13 1.75
CA TYR A 132 9.50 -12.38 2.97
C TYR A 132 8.42 -13.06 3.82
N PHE A 133 7.29 -13.44 3.22
CA PHE A 133 6.20 -14.08 3.96
C PHE A 133 6.52 -15.52 4.36
N ALA A 134 7.36 -16.22 3.59
CA ALA A 134 7.86 -17.54 3.96
C ALA A 134 8.76 -17.49 5.22
N GLU A 135 9.56 -16.44 5.36
CA GLU A 135 10.54 -16.29 6.44
C GLU A 135 10.02 -15.48 7.64
N ASN A 136 8.89 -14.77 7.49
CA ASN A 136 8.29 -13.92 8.52
C ASN A 136 6.87 -14.37 8.87
N GLY A 137 6.72 -15.60 9.36
CA GLY A 137 5.41 -16.19 9.71
C GLY A 137 4.60 -15.36 10.71
N GLN A 138 5.24 -14.58 11.59
CA GLN A 138 4.57 -13.65 12.51
C GLN A 138 3.83 -12.50 11.81
N GLN A 139 4.13 -12.26 10.53
CA GLN A 139 3.47 -11.27 9.69
C GLN A 139 2.36 -11.87 8.81
N VAL A 140 2.07 -13.16 8.96
CA VAL A 140 0.98 -13.85 8.28
C VAL A 140 -0.12 -14.10 9.30
N LEU A 141 -1.25 -13.40 9.17
CA LEU A 141 -2.38 -13.49 10.10
C LEU A 141 -3.33 -14.63 9.69
N GLY A 142 -2.76 -15.83 9.59
CA GLY A 142 -3.46 -17.02 9.13
C GLY A 142 -2.44 -18.13 8.85
N ARG A 143 -2.81 -19.05 7.96
CA ARG A 143 -1.96 -20.17 7.55
C ARG A 143 -1.90 -20.27 6.04
N HIS A 144 -0.71 -20.45 5.49
CA HIS A 144 -0.52 -20.80 4.08
C HIS A 144 -1.18 -22.15 3.80
N ASP A 145 -2.11 -22.19 2.86
CA ASP A 145 -2.85 -23.40 2.53
C ASP A 145 -3.29 -23.40 1.07
N TRP A 146 -3.71 -24.55 0.58
CA TRP A 146 -4.39 -24.66 -0.70
C TRP A 146 -5.91 -24.44 -0.53
N THR A 147 -6.53 -23.90 -1.57
CA THR A 147 -7.99 -23.80 -1.73
C THR A 147 -8.38 -24.16 -3.15
N SER A 148 -9.66 -24.41 -3.38
CA SER A 148 -10.19 -24.62 -4.72
C SER A 148 -10.63 -23.28 -5.34
N GLY A 149 -9.97 -22.89 -6.42
CA GLY A 149 -10.34 -21.74 -7.26
C GLY A 149 -11.07 -22.17 -8.53
N GLN A 150 -11.51 -21.19 -9.32
CA GLN A 150 -12.26 -21.42 -10.57
C GLN A 150 -11.47 -22.19 -11.66
N PHE A 151 -10.14 -22.23 -11.55
CA PHE A 151 -9.25 -22.88 -12.52
C PHE A 151 -8.46 -24.06 -11.91
N GLY A 152 -8.82 -24.51 -10.71
CA GLY A 152 -8.12 -25.58 -9.99
C GLY A 152 -7.57 -25.13 -8.63
N PRO A 153 -6.69 -25.94 -8.01
CA PRO A 153 -6.04 -25.61 -6.76
C PRO A 153 -5.27 -24.28 -6.85
N GLU A 154 -5.48 -23.40 -5.88
CA GLU A 154 -4.74 -22.15 -5.75
C GLU A 154 -4.39 -21.88 -4.28
N TYR A 155 -3.44 -20.98 -4.04
CA TYR A 155 -3.06 -20.61 -2.68
C TYR A 155 -4.14 -19.76 -2.00
N THR A 156 -4.29 -19.98 -0.70
CA THR A 156 -4.98 -19.10 0.23
C THR A 156 -4.15 -18.83 1.50
N CYS A 157 -4.46 -17.73 2.17
CA CYS A 157 -4.11 -17.54 3.57
C CYS A 157 -5.36 -17.88 4.39
N LYS A 158 -5.41 -19.11 4.91
CA LYS A 158 -6.57 -19.61 5.66
C LYS A 158 -6.64 -18.90 7.02
N ALA A 159 -7.80 -18.31 7.33
CA ALA A 159 -8.04 -17.68 8.62
C ALA A 159 -7.82 -18.66 9.77
N ASN A 160 -7.19 -18.17 10.85
CA ASN A 160 -7.12 -18.89 12.11
C ASN A 160 -8.30 -18.44 13.00
N PRO A 161 -9.28 -19.30 13.32
CA PRO A 161 -10.44 -18.91 14.12
C PRO A 161 -10.11 -18.43 15.53
N LEU A 162 -8.92 -18.75 16.04
CA LEU A 162 -8.44 -18.33 17.35
C LEU A 162 -7.67 -17.00 17.31
N GLN A 163 -7.47 -16.43 16.13
CA GLN A 163 -6.74 -15.18 15.94
C GLN A 163 -7.70 -14.05 15.59
N MET A 164 -7.89 -13.11 16.51
CA MET A 164 -8.67 -11.90 16.26
C MET A 164 -7.82 -10.90 15.49
N LEU A 165 -8.28 -10.48 14.30
CA LEU A 165 -7.53 -9.55 13.44
C LEU A 165 -7.36 -8.17 14.10
N ASP A 166 -8.35 -7.70 14.86
CA ASP A 166 -8.33 -6.43 15.58
C ASP A 166 -7.17 -6.35 16.59
N GLU A 167 -6.70 -7.48 17.10
CA GLU A 167 -5.55 -7.57 17.99
C GLU A 167 -4.27 -7.88 17.23
N ALA A 168 -4.34 -8.81 16.27
CA ALA A 168 -3.17 -9.34 15.58
C ALA A 168 -2.56 -8.34 14.59
N LEU A 169 -3.37 -7.56 13.87
CA LEU A 169 -2.90 -6.60 12.88
C LEU A 169 -2.12 -5.43 13.51
N PRO A 170 -2.59 -4.76 14.58
CA PRO A 170 -1.80 -3.75 15.27
C PRO A 170 -0.45 -4.29 15.77
N LEU A 171 -0.42 -5.52 16.29
CA LEU A 171 0.83 -6.17 16.74
C LEU A 171 1.79 -6.41 15.57
N ALA A 172 1.29 -6.90 14.43
CA ALA A 172 2.08 -7.13 13.22
C ALA A 172 2.67 -5.82 12.64
N LEU A 173 1.85 -4.77 12.57
CA LEU A 173 2.29 -3.44 12.15
C LEU A 173 3.26 -2.80 13.15
N GLY A 174 3.07 -3.01 14.45
CA GLY A 174 3.98 -2.56 15.50
C GLY A 174 5.38 -3.18 15.39
N ARG A 175 5.53 -4.38 14.82
CA ARG A 175 6.87 -4.94 14.52
C ARG A 175 7.58 -4.19 13.39
N LEU A 176 6.84 -3.55 12.49
CA LEU A 176 7.38 -2.75 11.40
C LEU A 176 7.71 -1.32 11.83
N SER A 177 7.08 -0.80 12.89
CA SER A 177 7.23 0.61 13.28
C SER A 177 8.66 0.95 13.73
N SER A 178 9.42 -0.01 14.26
CA SER A 178 10.84 0.18 14.60
C SER A 178 11.74 0.37 13.36
N LEU A 179 11.27 -0.10 12.19
CA LEU A 179 11.95 -0.02 10.90
C LEU A 179 11.54 1.23 10.11
N ALA A 180 10.39 1.81 10.44
CA ALA A 180 9.83 3.00 9.81
C ALA A 180 10.38 4.30 10.44
N ARG A 181 11.51 4.81 9.93
CA ARG A 181 11.98 6.16 10.29
C ARG A 181 11.28 7.21 9.45
N PHE A 182 10.36 7.96 10.06
CA PHE A 182 9.78 9.13 9.41
C PHE A 182 10.85 10.21 9.23
N PRO A 183 10.85 10.94 8.10
CA PRO A 183 11.70 12.10 7.96
C PRO A 183 11.29 13.14 9.00
N VAL A 184 12.26 13.87 9.55
CA VAL A 184 11.99 14.98 10.47
C VAL A 184 11.04 15.95 9.74
N PRO A 185 9.88 16.31 10.37
CA PRO A 185 8.98 17.30 9.80
C PRO A 185 9.76 18.57 9.47
N GLN A 186 9.66 19.04 8.23
CA GLN A 186 10.13 20.38 7.93
C GLN A 186 9.06 21.34 8.41
N THR A 187 9.29 21.99 9.56
CA THR A 187 8.48 23.12 9.97
C THR A 187 8.74 24.25 8.99
N LEU A 188 7.78 24.50 8.10
CA LEU A 188 7.78 25.73 7.32
C LEU A 188 7.21 26.81 8.23
N ASP A 189 8.01 27.86 8.49
CA ASP A 189 7.49 29.08 9.10
C ASP A 189 6.54 29.74 8.10
N MET A 190 5.27 29.36 8.19
CA MET A 190 4.21 29.98 7.44
C MET A 190 3.76 31.22 8.20
N ALA A 191 3.96 32.40 7.62
CA ALA A 191 3.31 33.60 8.14
C ALA A 191 1.79 33.35 8.18
N PRO A 192 1.09 33.68 9.28
CA PRO A 192 -0.33 33.45 9.39
C PRO A 192 -1.06 34.23 8.30
N VAL A 193 -1.61 33.52 7.32
CA VAL A 193 -2.54 34.08 6.35
C VAL A 193 -3.91 34.05 7.00
N GLN A 194 -4.34 35.18 7.56
CA GLN A 194 -5.68 35.36 8.16
C GLN A 194 -6.72 35.83 7.12
N GLU A 195 -6.64 35.35 5.90
CA GLU A 195 -7.60 35.76 4.86
C GLU A 195 -8.62 34.64 4.61
N ASN A 196 -9.83 34.83 5.13
CA ASN A 196 -11.00 34.10 4.64
C ASN A 196 -11.36 34.68 3.27
N HIS A 197 -11.42 33.83 2.24
CA HIS A 197 -11.93 34.21 0.92
C HIS A 197 -13.06 33.27 0.53
N ALA A 198 -14.01 33.78 -0.27
CA ALA A 198 -15.05 32.95 -0.85
C ALA A 198 -14.42 31.90 -1.78
N ALA A 199 -14.66 30.62 -1.51
CA ALA A 199 -14.33 29.55 -2.44
C ALA A 199 -15.51 29.31 -3.39
N ASP A 200 -15.22 28.96 -4.64
CA ASP A 200 -16.26 28.54 -5.59
C ASP A 200 -16.66 27.09 -5.23
N VAL A 201 -17.58 26.99 -4.27
CA VAL A 201 -18.06 25.72 -3.70
C VAL A 201 -19.29 25.28 -4.46
N GLY A 202 -19.23 24.09 -5.04
CA GLY A 202 -20.36 23.50 -5.74
C GLY A 202 -20.54 22.03 -5.39
N THR A 203 -21.53 21.38 -6.00
CA THR A 203 -21.78 19.97 -5.76
C THR A 203 -20.98 19.08 -6.72
N ALA A 204 -20.84 17.80 -6.37
CA ALA A 204 -20.20 16.81 -7.25
C ALA A 204 -20.89 16.70 -8.62
N ALA A 205 -22.21 16.93 -8.66
CA ALA A 205 -23.01 16.87 -9.87
C ALA A 205 -22.70 18.05 -10.82
N ASP A 206 -22.18 19.15 -10.28
CA ASP A 206 -21.88 20.37 -11.03
C ASP A 206 -20.41 20.43 -11.50
N GLY A 207 -19.62 19.38 -11.24
CA GLY A 207 -18.21 19.33 -11.61
C GLY A 207 -17.29 20.21 -10.74
N ALA A 208 -17.77 20.67 -9.58
CA ALA A 208 -17.00 21.52 -8.69
C ALA A 208 -15.79 20.78 -8.09
N LEU A 209 -14.64 21.46 -8.12
CA LEU A 209 -13.37 20.96 -7.57
C LEU A 209 -13.32 21.00 -6.04
N LEU A 210 -14.15 21.83 -5.41
CA LEU A 210 -14.17 22.09 -3.98
C LEU A 210 -15.60 21.94 -3.46
N LYS A 211 -15.76 21.15 -2.39
CA LYS A 211 -17.06 20.84 -1.75
C LYS A 211 -17.02 21.20 -0.26
N GLU A 212 -18.19 21.37 0.33
CA GLU A 212 -18.36 21.45 1.78
C GLU A 212 -17.60 20.32 2.50
N GLY A 213 -16.85 20.66 3.54
CA GLY A 213 -15.98 19.73 4.28
C GLY A 213 -14.65 19.37 3.60
N SER A 214 -14.37 19.87 2.39
CA SER A 214 -13.09 19.63 1.71
C SER A 214 -11.96 20.40 2.38
N TYR A 215 -10.78 19.82 2.40
CA TYR A 215 -9.56 20.49 2.83
C TYR A 215 -8.78 21.01 1.63
N LEU A 216 -8.30 22.25 1.70
CA LEU A 216 -7.42 22.84 0.70
C LEU A 216 -6.19 23.48 1.36
N LEU A 217 -5.08 23.43 0.63
CA LEU A 217 -3.87 24.13 1.03
C LEU A 217 -3.80 25.46 0.27
N HIS A 218 -3.97 26.58 0.98
CA HIS A 218 -3.87 27.92 0.39
C HIS A 218 -2.74 28.69 1.06
N LYS A 219 -1.78 29.20 0.26
CA LYS A 219 -0.58 29.90 0.73
C LYS A 219 0.09 29.17 1.91
N GLY A 220 0.15 27.83 1.82
CA GLY A 220 0.77 26.93 2.81
C GLY A 220 0.05 26.77 4.15
N ALA A 221 -1.17 27.28 4.28
CA ALA A 221 -2.05 27.02 5.42
C ALA A 221 -3.19 26.06 5.01
N LEU A 222 -3.49 25.09 5.88
CA LEU A 222 -4.60 24.16 5.69
C LEU A 222 -5.91 24.86 6.02
N HIS A 223 -6.86 24.85 5.09
CA HIS A 223 -8.20 25.37 5.29
C HIS A 223 -9.21 24.24 5.06
N GLN A 224 -10.34 24.29 5.75
CA GLN A 224 -11.50 23.46 5.52
C GLN A 224 -12.63 24.34 4.99
N ILE A 225 -13.39 23.83 4.03
CA ILE A 225 -14.61 24.51 3.59
C ILE A 225 -15.71 24.26 4.61
N ILE A 226 -16.17 25.33 5.25
CA ILE A 226 -17.26 25.34 6.21
C ILE A 226 -18.23 26.44 5.78
N ASP A 227 -19.48 26.07 5.54
CA ASP A 227 -20.56 26.94 5.05
C ASP A 227 -20.21 27.68 3.76
N GLY A 228 -19.49 27.02 2.85
CA GLY A 228 -19.03 27.61 1.58
C GLY A 228 -17.83 28.56 1.71
N GLU A 229 -17.33 28.79 2.92
CA GLU A 229 -16.14 29.62 3.16
C GLU A 229 -14.91 28.78 3.50
N THR A 230 -13.73 29.29 3.15
CA THR A 230 -12.47 28.67 3.59
C THR A 230 -12.16 29.07 5.03
N VAL A 231 -12.21 28.12 5.96
CA VAL A 231 -11.88 28.32 7.38
C VAL A 231 -10.51 27.71 7.69
N LEU A 232 -9.62 28.48 8.31
CA LEU A 232 -8.30 28.01 8.71
C LEU A 232 -8.39 26.87 9.73
N VAL A 233 -7.70 25.76 9.45
CA VAL A 233 -7.55 24.64 10.37
C VAL A 233 -6.37 24.92 11.29
N LYS A 234 -6.63 25.08 12.59
CA LYS A 234 -5.57 25.19 13.60
C LYS A 234 -4.99 23.79 13.86
N VAL A 235 -3.69 23.64 13.62
CA VAL A 235 -2.90 22.43 13.88
C VAL A 235 -2.21 22.55 15.22
#